data_AF-A0A448GU51-F1
#
_entry.id   AF-A0A448GU51-F1
#
_cell.length_a   1.000
_cell.length_b   1.000
_cell.length_c   1.000
_cell.angle_alpha   90.00
_cell.angle_beta   90.00
_cell.angle_gamma   90.00
#
_symmetry.space_group_name_H-M   'P 1'
#
loop_
_entity.id
_entity.type
_entity.pdbx_description
1 polymer ?
#
loop_
_entity_poly.entity_id
_entity_poly.type
_entity_poly.pdbx_seq_one_letter_code
_entity_poly.pdbx_strand_id
1 'polypeptide(L)'
;MINKTNQQTLLKSKFADILSSKYEFNSDEYAKLINEAIFVDLLDDALIILNKMADSNDYSIIFALSFVLEHANLDFVQSNKNQIADIITKAASKNYQRANFYFSEVFQTVLERNIDYQNYLDLFIKSNDADVQNKSIEQLIFLSTHQIQQLTSLSNSIDLSYFHDDFNTLKNKIKNLNIQTTSLTQKKIIAICYLKYSKDRTQSYKIFKENNPELFDFIFFCQLYDN
;
A
#
# COMPACT_ATOMS: atom_id res chain seq x y z
N MET A 1 31.87 4.04 -19.38
CA MET A 1 30.66 4.84 -19.11
C MET A 1 29.62 4.46 -20.15
N ILE A 2 28.50 3.85 -19.76
CA ILE A 2 27.38 3.64 -20.68
C ILE A 2 26.69 5.00 -20.86
N ASN A 3 26.53 5.46 -22.11
CA ASN A 3 25.87 6.72 -22.43
C ASN A 3 24.39 6.69 -21.97
N LYS A 4 23.86 7.79 -21.43
CA LYS A 4 22.45 7.93 -20.97
C LYS A 4 21.46 7.46 -22.03
N THR A 5 21.71 7.75 -23.30
CA THR A 5 20.90 7.29 -24.43
C THR A 5 20.83 5.76 -24.51
N ASN A 6 21.95 5.06 -24.31
CA ASN A 6 21.99 3.60 -24.36
C ASN A 6 21.25 2.97 -23.18
N GLN A 7 21.28 3.61 -22.01
CA GLN A 7 20.52 3.15 -20.84
C GLN A 7 19.01 3.29 -21.07
N GLN A 8 18.55 4.42 -21.62
CA GLN A 8 17.14 4.60 -21.96
C GLN A 8 16.68 3.58 -23.02
N THR A 9 17.44 3.36 -24.09
CA THR A 9 17.08 2.38 -25.12
C THR A 9 16.97 0.97 -24.53
N LEU A 10 17.92 0.57 -23.68
CA LEU A 10 17.89 -0.73 -23.03
C LEU A 10 16.63 -0.88 -22.16
N LEU A 11 16.36 0.12 -21.32
CA LEU A 11 15.23 0.07 -20.40
C LEU A 11 13.88 0.10 -21.12
N LYS A 12 13.74 0.87 -22.21
CA LYS A 12 12.54 0.82 -23.08
C LYS A 12 12.31 -0.56 -23.68
N SER A 13 13.38 -1.26 -24.08
CA SER A 13 13.29 -2.64 -24.56
C SER A 13 12.75 -3.59 -23.47
N LYS A 14 13.17 -3.39 -22.20
CA LYS A 14 12.63 -4.16 -21.07
C LYS A 14 11.13 -3.94 -20.88
N PHE A 15 10.67 -2.69 -20.90
CA PHE A 15 9.24 -2.40 -20.81
C PHE A 15 8.46 -2.93 -22.00
N ALA A 16 9.04 -2.95 -23.20
CA ALA A 16 8.41 -3.60 -24.37
C ALA A 16 8.28 -5.11 -24.17
N ASP A 17 9.31 -5.77 -23.62
CA ASP A 17 9.26 -7.20 -23.27
C ASP A 17 8.21 -7.48 -22.18
N ILE A 18 8.03 -6.59 -21.19
CA ILE A 18 6.97 -6.70 -20.17
C ILE A 18 5.59 -6.54 -20.82
N LEU A 19 5.39 -5.49 -21.61
CA LEU A 19 4.09 -5.17 -22.23
C LEU A 19 3.65 -6.21 -23.27
N SER A 20 4.58 -7.00 -23.79
CA SER A 20 4.29 -8.11 -24.71
C SER A 20 4.18 -9.47 -24.00
N SER A 21 4.28 -9.50 -22.66
CA SER A 21 4.25 -10.70 -21.84
C SER A 21 5.22 -11.77 -22.36
N LYS A 22 6.43 -11.34 -22.74
CA LYS A 22 7.42 -12.17 -23.44
C LYS A 22 7.88 -13.39 -22.64
N TYR A 23 7.99 -13.26 -21.33
CA TYR A 23 8.37 -14.34 -20.43
C TYR A 23 7.20 -14.75 -19.56
N GLU A 24 7.14 -16.03 -19.21
CA GLU A 24 6.10 -16.58 -18.33
C GLU A 24 6.17 -15.92 -16.95
N PHE A 25 5.00 -15.61 -16.40
CA PHE A 25 4.90 -15.06 -15.05
C PHE A 25 5.55 -16.01 -14.03
N ASN A 26 6.33 -15.46 -13.09
CA ASN A 26 7.17 -16.18 -12.12
C ASN A 26 8.35 -16.99 -12.69
N SER A 27 8.69 -16.88 -13.99
CA SER A 27 9.96 -17.45 -14.48
C SER A 27 11.17 -16.63 -13.99
N ASP A 28 12.36 -17.23 -14.02
CA ASP A 28 13.61 -16.55 -13.67
C ASP A 28 13.89 -15.36 -14.60
N GLU A 29 13.56 -15.50 -15.89
CA GLU A 29 13.67 -14.42 -16.88
C GLU A 29 12.70 -13.28 -16.60
N TYR A 30 11.45 -13.59 -16.22
CA TYR A 30 10.47 -12.59 -15.82
C TYR A 30 10.91 -11.85 -14.55
N ALA A 31 11.38 -12.59 -13.53
CA ALA A 31 11.90 -12.01 -12.31
C ALA A 31 13.09 -11.09 -12.58
N LYS A 32 14.03 -11.52 -13.43
CA LYS A 32 15.16 -10.68 -13.86
C LYS A 32 14.67 -9.43 -14.61
N LEU A 33 13.70 -9.58 -15.50
CA LEU A 33 13.16 -8.49 -16.30
C LEU A 33 12.56 -7.37 -15.43
N ILE A 34 11.72 -7.72 -14.45
CA ILE A 34 11.08 -6.71 -13.58
C ILE A 34 12.07 -6.05 -12.61
N ASN A 35 13.10 -6.79 -12.17
CA ASN A 35 14.17 -6.23 -11.32
C ASN A 35 15.03 -5.21 -12.09
N GLU A 36 15.26 -5.41 -13.38
CA GLU A 36 15.95 -4.44 -14.22
C GLU A 36 15.07 -3.21 -14.55
N ALA A 37 13.73 -3.38 -14.50
CA ALA A 37 12.76 -2.34 -14.84
C ALA A 37 12.50 -1.33 -13.71
N ILE A 38 12.97 -1.56 -12.48
CA ILE A 38 12.73 -0.67 -11.32
C ILE A 38 13.30 0.75 -11.52
N PHE A 39 14.31 0.91 -12.37
CA PHE A 39 14.93 2.20 -12.72
C PHE A 39 14.09 3.03 -13.70
N VAL A 40 12.76 2.93 -13.61
CA VAL A 40 11.80 3.59 -14.51
C VAL A 40 12.00 5.10 -14.57
N ASP A 41 12.50 5.70 -13.48
CA ASP A 41 12.80 7.13 -13.35
C ASP A 41 13.89 7.64 -14.30
N LEU A 42 14.66 6.74 -14.92
CA LEU A 42 15.64 7.08 -15.96
C LEU A 42 15.02 7.33 -17.34
N LEU A 43 13.73 7.00 -17.53
CA LEU A 43 13.00 7.19 -18.79
C LEU A 43 12.31 8.54 -18.85
N ASP A 44 12.56 9.29 -19.92
CA ASP A 44 11.86 10.56 -20.17
C ASP A 44 10.35 10.36 -20.41
N ASP A 45 9.94 9.17 -20.86
CA ASP A 45 8.56 8.76 -21.12
C ASP A 45 8.00 7.77 -20.08
N ALA A 46 8.58 7.74 -18.88
CA ALA A 46 8.19 6.85 -17.78
C ALA A 46 6.68 6.79 -17.53
N LEU A 47 6.02 7.93 -17.33
CA LEU A 47 4.59 7.98 -17.04
C LEU A 47 3.72 7.45 -18.18
N ILE A 48 4.14 7.62 -19.43
CA ILE A 48 3.43 7.09 -20.59
C ILE A 48 3.46 5.56 -20.56
N ILE A 49 4.61 4.98 -20.24
CA ILE A 49 4.79 3.53 -20.16
C ILE A 49 4.00 2.96 -18.99
N LEU A 50 4.11 3.55 -17.80
CA LEU A 50 3.38 3.11 -16.60
C LEU A 50 1.87 3.16 -16.82
N ASN A 51 1.36 4.20 -17.48
CA ASN A 51 -0.07 4.30 -17.82
C ASN A 51 -0.50 3.21 -18.81
N LYS A 52 0.32 2.87 -19.82
CA LYS A 52 0.05 1.75 -20.72
C LYS A 52 -0.01 0.41 -19.98
N MET A 53 0.87 0.19 -18.99
CA MET A 53 0.81 -1.00 -18.15
C MET A 53 -0.49 -1.04 -17.35
N ALA A 54 -0.91 0.10 -16.78
CA ALA A 54 -2.15 0.20 -16.02
C ALA A 54 -3.41 -0.02 -16.86
N ASP A 55 -3.37 0.21 -18.18
CA ASP A 55 -4.46 -0.10 -19.11
C ASP A 55 -4.58 -1.60 -19.43
N SER A 56 -3.55 -2.40 -19.13
CA SER A 56 -3.57 -3.84 -19.40
C SER A 56 -4.49 -4.61 -18.47
N ASN A 57 -5.18 -5.63 -19.00
CA ASN A 57 -5.89 -6.62 -18.19
C ASN A 57 -5.03 -7.85 -17.87
N ASP A 58 -3.80 -7.94 -18.38
CA ASP A 58 -2.89 -9.04 -18.07
C ASP A 58 -2.35 -8.88 -16.64
N TYR A 59 -2.59 -9.89 -15.80
CA TYR A 59 -2.12 -9.92 -14.42
C TYR A 59 -0.59 -9.79 -14.30
N SER A 60 0.17 -10.41 -15.20
CA SER A 60 1.64 -10.32 -15.18
C SER A 60 2.11 -8.88 -15.37
N ILE A 61 1.47 -8.13 -16.28
CA ILE A 61 1.80 -6.72 -16.52
C ILE A 61 1.40 -5.85 -15.31
N ILE A 62 0.24 -6.09 -14.71
CA ILE A 62 -0.21 -5.33 -13.54
C ILE A 62 0.67 -5.63 -12.32
N PHE A 63 1.10 -6.88 -12.14
CA PHE A 63 2.06 -7.23 -11.11
C PHE A 63 3.42 -6.56 -11.34
N ALA A 64 3.93 -6.57 -12.58
CA ALA A 64 5.16 -5.86 -12.91
C ALA A 64 5.04 -4.36 -12.61
N LEU A 65 3.90 -3.73 -12.92
CA LEU A 65 3.63 -2.33 -12.60
C LEU A 65 3.69 -2.08 -11.10
N SER A 66 3.03 -2.91 -10.28
CA SER A 66 3.02 -2.74 -8.83
C SER A 66 4.42 -2.90 -8.23
N PHE A 67 5.18 -3.89 -8.70
CA PHE A 67 6.56 -4.15 -8.26
C PHE A 67 7.52 -3.02 -8.65
N VAL A 68 7.45 -2.55 -9.90
CA VAL A 68 8.27 -1.42 -10.39
C VAL A 68 7.99 -0.16 -9.59
N LEU A 69 6.72 0.15 -9.29
CA LEU A 69 6.37 1.35 -8.53
C LEU A 69 6.78 1.27 -7.06
N GLU A 70 6.69 0.10 -6.43
CA GLU A 70 7.18 -0.13 -5.05
C GLU A 70 8.68 0.16 -4.94
N HIS A 71 9.45 -0.21 -5.96
CA HIS A 71 10.91 -0.08 -5.97
C HIS A 71 11.41 1.16 -6.72
N ALA A 72 10.51 1.99 -7.25
CA ALA A 72 10.88 3.20 -7.96
C ALA A 72 11.50 4.23 -7.00
N ASN A 73 12.30 5.13 -7.55
CA ASN A 73 12.86 6.25 -6.79
C ASN A 73 11.73 7.09 -6.16
N LEU A 74 11.78 7.28 -4.83
CA LEU A 74 10.77 8.04 -4.10
C LEU A 74 10.61 9.47 -4.62
N ASP A 75 11.69 10.14 -5.02
CA ASP A 75 11.63 11.49 -5.58
C ASP A 75 10.85 11.52 -6.91
N PHE A 76 10.98 10.47 -7.73
CA PHE A 76 10.20 10.31 -8.95
C PHE A 76 8.72 10.10 -8.63
N VAL A 77 8.40 9.23 -7.67
CA VAL A 77 7.02 8.97 -7.24
C VAL A 77 6.37 10.24 -6.69
N GLN A 78 7.06 10.97 -5.81
CA GLN A 78 6.56 12.21 -5.20
C GLN A 78 6.38 13.34 -6.20
N SER A 79 7.34 13.51 -7.12
CA SER A 79 7.26 14.54 -8.16
C SER A 79 6.11 14.31 -9.14
N ASN A 80 5.61 13.08 -9.25
CA ASN A 80 4.54 12.68 -10.18
C ASN A 80 3.30 12.14 -9.46
N LYS A 81 3.13 12.44 -8.17
CA LYS A 81 2.14 11.81 -7.28
C LYS A 81 0.72 11.69 -7.83
N ASN A 82 0.19 12.75 -8.47
CA ASN A 82 -1.18 12.74 -8.99
C ASN A 82 -1.34 11.73 -10.15
N GLN A 83 -0.40 11.73 -11.09
CA GLN A 83 -0.39 10.76 -12.19
C GLN A 83 -0.16 9.33 -11.69
N ILE A 84 0.71 9.14 -10.70
CA ILE A 84 0.95 7.82 -10.09
C ILE A 84 -0.30 7.33 -9.34
N ALA A 85 -1.00 8.20 -8.60
CA ALA A 85 -2.27 7.87 -7.94
C ALA A 85 -3.34 7.45 -8.97
N ASP A 86 -3.44 8.14 -10.11
CA ASP A 86 -4.37 7.77 -11.19
C ASP A 86 -4.02 6.40 -11.80
N ILE A 87 -2.73 6.15 -12.05
CA ILE A 87 -2.20 4.88 -12.57
C ILE A 87 -2.51 3.73 -11.62
N ILE A 88 -2.21 3.90 -10.33
CA ILE A 88 -2.46 2.87 -9.32
C ILE A 88 -3.96 2.64 -9.15
N THR A 89 -4.78 3.68 -9.08
CA THR A 89 -6.24 3.53 -8.96
C THR A 89 -6.79 2.68 -10.11
N LYS A 90 -6.38 3.00 -11.34
CA LYS A 90 -6.79 2.26 -12.54
C LYS A 90 -6.32 0.80 -12.51
N ALA A 91 -5.08 0.55 -12.10
CA ALA A 91 -4.54 -0.80 -12.01
C ALA A 91 -5.22 -1.61 -10.88
N ALA A 92 -5.32 -1.04 -9.70
CA ALA A 92 -5.82 -1.70 -8.49
C ALA A 92 -7.31 -2.03 -8.55
N SER A 93 -8.10 -1.24 -9.28
CA SER A 93 -9.53 -1.53 -9.55
C SER A 93 -9.77 -2.86 -10.30
N LYS A 94 -8.73 -3.47 -10.88
CA LYS A 94 -8.80 -4.82 -11.48
C LYS A 94 -8.83 -5.94 -10.44
N ASN A 95 -8.62 -5.60 -9.17
CA ASN A 95 -8.72 -6.50 -8.02
C ASN A 95 -7.74 -7.68 -8.05
N TYR A 96 -6.52 -7.45 -8.56
CA TYR A 96 -5.44 -8.42 -8.51
C TYR A 96 -4.73 -8.34 -7.15
N GLN A 97 -5.10 -9.24 -6.23
CA GLN A 97 -4.72 -9.22 -4.81
C GLN A 97 -3.24 -8.97 -4.57
N ARG A 98 -2.35 -9.78 -5.18
CA ARG A 98 -0.90 -9.66 -4.98
C ARG A 98 -0.34 -8.34 -5.51
N ALA A 99 -0.91 -7.78 -6.59
CA ALA A 99 -0.50 -6.46 -7.06
C ALA A 99 -1.02 -5.35 -6.13
N ASN A 100 -2.26 -5.48 -5.63
CA ASN A 100 -2.86 -4.54 -4.69
C ASN A 100 -2.09 -4.47 -3.36
N PHE A 101 -1.48 -5.58 -2.94
CA PHE A 101 -0.59 -5.60 -1.78
C PHE A 101 0.55 -4.58 -1.95
N TYR A 102 1.29 -4.63 -3.06
CA TYR A 102 2.37 -3.69 -3.36
C TYR A 102 1.88 -2.27 -3.64
N PHE A 103 0.76 -2.15 -4.37
CA PHE A 103 0.17 -0.84 -4.65
C PHE A 103 -0.22 -0.09 -3.39
N SER A 104 -0.72 -0.78 -2.36
CA SER A 104 -1.15 -0.12 -1.11
C SER A 104 -0.03 0.71 -0.47
N GLU A 105 1.20 0.19 -0.49
CA GLU A 105 2.37 0.86 0.07
C GLU A 105 2.77 2.09 -0.75
N VAL A 106 2.80 1.98 -2.08
CA VAL A 106 3.11 3.14 -2.93
C VAL A 106 2.00 4.19 -2.83
N PHE A 107 0.73 3.76 -2.82
CA PHE A 107 -0.41 4.67 -2.83
C PHE A 107 -0.45 5.56 -1.59
N GLN A 108 -0.06 5.02 -0.44
CA GLN A 108 0.09 5.76 0.80
C GLN A 108 1.00 6.98 0.65
N THR A 109 2.06 6.88 -0.16
CA THR A 109 3.02 7.96 -0.37
C THR A 109 2.49 9.09 -1.25
N VAL A 110 1.48 8.82 -2.09
CA VAL A 110 0.95 9.78 -3.08
C VAL A 110 -0.42 10.37 -2.70
N LEU A 111 -0.91 10.13 -1.48
CA LEU A 111 -2.17 10.67 -0.99
C LEU A 111 -2.16 12.21 -0.94
N GLU A 112 -2.92 12.85 -1.83
CA GLU A 112 -3.02 14.31 -1.90
C GLU A 112 -4.46 14.81 -2.08
N ARG A 113 -5.19 14.27 -3.07
CA ARG A 113 -6.53 14.74 -3.44
C ARG A 113 -7.57 13.96 -2.64
N ASN A 114 -8.74 14.56 -2.38
CA ASN A 114 -9.85 13.87 -1.69
C ASN A 114 -10.21 12.52 -2.32
N ILE A 115 -10.16 12.43 -3.66
CA ILE A 115 -10.41 11.18 -4.38
C ILE A 115 -9.36 10.11 -4.08
N ASP A 116 -8.10 10.49 -3.84
CA ASP A 116 -7.03 9.54 -3.50
C ASP A 116 -7.31 8.92 -2.13
N TYR A 117 -7.64 9.73 -1.12
CA TYR A 117 -8.02 9.23 0.20
C TYR A 117 -9.24 8.30 0.13
N GLN A 118 -10.27 8.66 -0.66
CA GLN A 118 -11.43 7.81 -0.87
C GLN A 118 -11.04 6.47 -1.54
N ASN A 119 -10.24 6.52 -2.60
CA ASN A 119 -9.74 5.33 -3.28
C ASN A 119 -8.91 4.46 -2.34
N TYR A 120 -8.11 5.05 -1.46
CA TYR A 120 -7.33 4.31 -0.48
C TYR A 120 -8.22 3.58 0.53
N LEU A 121 -9.26 4.25 1.02
CA LEU A 121 -10.25 3.61 1.88
C LEU A 121 -10.94 2.44 1.18
N ASP A 122 -11.39 2.63 -0.06
CA ASP A 122 -12.27 1.67 -0.72
C ASP A 122 -11.51 0.50 -1.37
N LEU A 123 -10.36 0.74 -1.99
CA LEU A 123 -9.59 -0.30 -2.69
C LEU A 123 -8.70 -1.11 -1.73
N PHE A 124 -8.24 -0.50 -0.65
CA PHE A 124 -7.15 -1.06 0.16
C PHE A 124 -7.61 -1.36 1.59
N ILE A 125 -8.04 -0.34 2.36
CA ILE A 125 -8.45 -0.53 3.76
C ILE A 125 -9.71 -1.40 3.88
N LYS A 126 -10.70 -1.19 3.00
CA LYS A 126 -11.94 -1.98 2.94
C LYS A 126 -11.84 -3.18 2.00
N SER A 127 -10.64 -3.55 1.56
CA SER A 127 -10.43 -4.73 0.74
C SER A 127 -11.00 -5.98 1.43
N ASN A 128 -11.61 -6.86 0.65
CA ASN A 128 -12.03 -8.19 1.09
C ASN A 128 -10.85 -9.17 1.16
N ASP A 129 -9.71 -8.79 0.60
CA ASP A 129 -8.46 -9.54 0.73
C ASP A 129 -7.75 -9.14 2.03
N ALA A 130 -7.54 -10.13 2.91
CA ALA A 130 -6.99 -9.90 4.23
C ALA A 130 -5.55 -9.37 4.18
N ASP A 131 -4.72 -9.85 3.25
CA ASP A 131 -3.32 -9.44 3.15
C ASP A 131 -3.20 -7.99 2.66
N VAL A 132 -4.00 -7.63 1.65
CA VAL A 132 -4.11 -6.23 1.19
C VAL A 132 -4.62 -5.34 2.31
N GLN A 133 -5.72 -5.71 2.98
CA GLN A 133 -6.26 -4.93 4.09
C GLN A 133 -5.25 -4.76 5.22
N ASN A 134 -4.58 -5.85 5.62
CA ASN A 134 -3.60 -5.85 6.70
C ASN A 134 -2.44 -4.90 6.36
N LYS A 135 -1.79 -5.09 5.20
CA LYS A 135 -0.72 -4.20 4.75
C LYS A 135 -1.16 -2.74 4.73
N SER A 136 -2.35 -2.47 4.22
CA SER A 136 -2.89 -1.10 4.13
C SER A 136 -3.15 -0.45 5.49
N ILE A 137 -3.63 -1.22 6.47
CA ILE A 137 -3.83 -0.77 7.85
C ILE A 137 -2.48 -0.53 8.52
N GLU A 138 -1.49 -1.39 8.29
CA GLU A 138 -0.12 -1.20 8.80
C GLU A 138 0.46 0.13 8.32
N GLN A 139 0.29 0.44 7.04
CA GLN A 139 0.82 1.66 6.43
C GLN A 139 0.23 2.96 6.99
N LEU A 140 -0.92 2.91 7.69
CA LEU A 140 -1.51 4.09 8.33
C LEU A 140 -0.58 4.73 9.38
N ILE A 141 0.35 3.96 9.98
CA ILE A 141 1.29 4.49 10.99
C ILE A 141 2.24 5.55 10.46
N PHE A 142 2.51 5.53 9.15
CA PHE A 142 3.44 6.42 8.46
C PHE A 142 2.76 7.68 7.92
N LEU A 143 1.43 7.76 8.00
CA LEU A 143 0.69 8.94 7.59
C LEU A 143 0.85 10.09 8.58
N SER A 144 0.88 11.31 8.04
CA SER A 144 0.82 12.53 8.84
C SER A 144 -0.53 12.69 9.52
N THR A 145 -0.58 13.47 10.59
CA THR A 145 -1.83 13.83 11.28
C THR A 145 -2.87 14.42 10.33
N HIS A 146 -2.45 15.24 9.36
CA HIS A 146 -3.34 15.79 8.33
C HIS A 146 -3.94 14.69 7.45
N GLN A 147 -3.14 13.75 6.95
CA GLN A 147 -3.63 12.65 6.11
C GLN A 147 -4.62 11.76 6.88
N ILE A 148 -4.34 11.46 8.15
CA ILE A 148 -5.26 10.72 9.02
C ILE A 148 -6.57 11.47 9.20
N GLN A 149 -6.54 12.79 9.39
CA GLN A 149 -7.76 13.61 9.50
C GLN A 149 -8.58 13.58 8.21
N GLN A 150 -7.94 13.62 7.04
CA GLN A 150 -8.62 13.49 5.75
C GLN A 150 -9.27 12.11 5.57
N LEU A 151 -8.55 11.03 5.90
CA LEU A 151 -9.15 9.69 5.88
C LEU A 151 -10.32 9.56 6.87
N THR A 152 -10.19 10.16 8.05
CA THR A 152 -11.24 10.15 9.07
C THR A 152 -12.50 10.89 8.60
N SER A 153 -12.34 12.04 7.94
CA SER A 153 -13.48 12.85 7.48
C SER A 153 -14.25 12.21 6.33
N LEU A 154 -13.58 11.38 5.51
CA LEU A 154 -14.18 10.68 4.38
C LEU A 154 -14.72 9.28 4.75
N SER A 155 -14.28 8.72 5.87
CA SER A 155 -14.67 7.38 6.29
C SER A 155 -15.96 7.37 7.11
N ASN A 156 -17.02 6.79 6.55
CA ASN A 156 -18.30 6.61 7.26
C ASN A 156 -18.37 5.33 8.12
N SER A 157 -17.47 4.38 7.93
CA SER A 157 -17.55 3.03 8.51
C SER A 157 -16.34 2.63 9.36
N ILE A 158 -15.27 3.42 9.29
CA ILE A 158 -14.01 3.18 10.01
C ILE A 158 -13.66 4.44 10.76
N ASP A 159 -13.49 4.32 12.07
CA ASP A 159 -13.06 5.39 12.94
C ASP A 159 -11.53 5.41 13.00
N LEU A 160 -10.92 6.33 12.26
CA LEU A 160 -9.47 6.55 12.26
C LEU A 160 -9.02 7.56 13.32
N SER A 161 -9.93 8.14 14.09
CA SER A 161 -9.55 9.05 15.17
C SER A 161 -8.84 8.33 16.34
N TYR A 162 -8.66 7.01 16.31
CA TYR A 162 -7.74 6.32 17.23
C TYR A 162 -6.26 6.64 16.98
N PHE A 163 -5.91 7.15 15.80
CA PHE A 163 -4.59 7.74 15.54
C PHE A 163 -4.52 9.11 16.24
N HIS A 164 -4.14 9.09 17.52
CA HIS A 164 -3.91 10.27 18.35
C HIS A 164 -2.44 10.38 18.71
N ASP A 165 -1.97 11.60 18.95
CA ASP A 165 -0.61 11.86 19.41
C ASP A 165 -0.38 11.50 20.90
N ASP A 166 -1.45 11.42 21.71
CA ASP A 166 -1.39 11.09 23.15
C ASP A 166 -1.89 9.67 23.47
N PHE A 167 -1.01 8.87 24.08
CA PHE A 167 -1.32 7.49 24.47
C PHE A 167 -2.37 7.39 25.57
N ASN A 168 -2.48 8.37 26.47
CA ASN A 168 -3.50 8.34 27.53
C ASN A 168 -4.91 8.53 26.96
N THR A 169 -5.05 9.45 26.01
CA THR A 169 -6.27 9.66 25.24
C THR A 169 -6.67 8.39 24.49
N LEU A 170 -5.74 7.74 23.80
CA LEU A 170 -5.99 6.44 23.14
C LEU A 170 -6.49 5.39 24.14
N LYS A 171 -5.80 5.20 25.27
CA LYS A 171 -6.21 4.24 26.31
C LYS A 171 -7.61 4.54 26.85
N ASN A 172 -7.94 5.80 27.07
CA ASN A 172 -9.27 6.18 27.57
C ASN A 172 -10.37 5.91 26.53
N LYS A 173 -10.10 6.18 25.25
CA LYS A 173 -11.03 5.87 24.17
C LYS A 173 -11.26 4.36 24.06
N ILE A 174 -10.20 3.56 24.14
CA ILE A 174 -10.25 2.10 24.12
C ILE A 174 -11.06 1.54 25.31
N LYS A 175 -10.92 2.11 26.51
CA LYS A 175 -11.68 1.66 27.70
C LYS A 175 -13.20 1.74 27.51
N ASN A 176 -13.66 2.68 26.68
CA ASN A 176 -15.08 2.89 26.40
C ASN A 176 -15.57 2.10 25.17
N LEU A 177 -14.72 1.30 24.55
CA LEU A 177 -15.05 0.52 23.35
C LEU A 177 -15.95 -0.66 23.70
N ASN A 178 -17.07 -0.82 22.98
CA ASN A 178 -17.83 -2.07 22.99
C ASN A 178 -17.19 -3.08 22.03
N ILE A 179 -16.27 -3.90 22.55
CA ILE A 179 -15.48 -4.87 21.78
C ILE A 179 -16.35 -5.84 20.98
N GLN A 180 -17.51 -6.26 21.52
CA GLN A 180 -18.37 -7.27 20.88
C GLN A 180 -18.96 -6.78 19.55
N THR A 181 -19.24 -5.48 19.46
CA THR A 181 -19.83 -4.86 18.26
C THR A 181 -18.79 -4.25 17.32
N THR A 182 -17.52 -4.18 17.75
CA THR A 182 -16.44 -3.61 16.95
C THR A 182 -16.04 -4.57 15.84
N SER A 183 -16.03 -4.09 14.60
CA SER A 183 -15.60 -4.89 13.44
C SER A 183 -14.13 -5.30 13.55
N LEU A 184 -13.75 -6.40 12.89
CA LEU A 184 -12.36 -6.87 12.90
C LEU A 184 -11.40 -5.84 12.29
N THR A 185 -11.77 -5.19 11.18
CA THR A 185 -11.01 -4.08 10.60
C THR A 185 -10.77 -2.96 11.60
N GLN A 186 -11.78 -2.55 12.36
CA GLN A 186 -11.63 -1.52 13.39
C GLN A 186 -10.74 -2.01 14.55
N LYS A 187 -10.81 -3.28 14.93
CA LYS A 187 -9.91 -3.88 15.93
C LYS A 187 -8.46 -3.86 15.45
N LYS A 188 -8.18 -4.21 14.18
CA LYS A 188 -6.84 -4.13 13.57
C LYS A 188 -6.30 -2.69 13.63
N ILE A 189 -7.11 -1.70 13.30
CA ILE A 189 -6.76 -0.27 13.41
C ILE A 189 -6.44 0.14 14.85
N ILE A 190 -7.27 -0.25 15.81
CA ILE A 190 -7.02 0.06 17.23
C ILE A 190 -5.73 -0.62 17.70
N ALA A 191 -5.49 -1.86 17.27
CA ALA A 191 -4.31 -2.63 17.62
C ALA A 191 -3.03 -2.00 17.08
N ILE A 192 -3.02 -1.55 15.81
CA ILE A 192 -1.85 -0.89 15.22
C ILE A 192 -1.56 0.45 15.91
N CYS A 193 -2.60 1.24 16.22
CA CYS A 193 -2.46 2.47 16.99
C CYS A 193 -1.85 2.21 18.37
N TYR A 194 -2.33 1.20 19.08
CA TYR A 194 -1.80 0.86 20.39
C TYR A 194 -0.37 0.33 20.32
N LEU A 195 -0.07 -0.50 19.31
CA LEU A 195 1.25 -1.10 19.12
C LEU A 195 2.30 -0.02 18.80
N LYS A 196 1.95 1.01 18.02
CA LYS A 196 2.80 2.18 17.75
C LYS A 196 3.34 2.83 19.04
N TYR A 197 2.54 2.89 20.11
CA TYR A 197 2.93 3.46 21.40
C TYR A 197 3.57 2.46 22.36
N SER A 198 2.93 1.31 22.55
CA SER A 198 3.33 0.34 23.57
C SER A 198 4.55 -0.49 23.17
N LYS A 199 4.75 -0.69 21.86
CA LYS A 199 5.72 -1.64 21.29
C LYS A 199 5.56 -3.07 21.86
N ASP A 200 4.39 -3.39 22.42
CA ASP A 200 4.10 -4.68 23.04
C ASP A 200 2.91 -5.34 22.32
N ARG A 201 3.24 -6.32 21.47
CA ARG A 201 2.26 -7.11 20.70
C ARG A 201 1.28 -7.85 21.61
N THR A 202 1.76 -8.36 22.76
CA THR A 202 0.92 -9.08 23.72
C THR A 202 -0.09 -8.15 24.38
N GLN A 203 0.33 -6.95 24.79
CA GLN A 203 -0.58 -5.96 25.34
C GLN A 203 -1.60 -5.47 24.31
N SER A 204 -1.15 -5.20 23.07
CA SER A 204 -2.03 -4.80 21.98
C SER A 204 -3.14 -5.84 21.73
N TYR A 205 -2.79 -7.13 21.67
CA TYR A 205 -3.77 -8.20 21.50
C TYR A 205 -4.74 -8.32 22.70
N LYS A 206 -4.23 -8.18 23.93
CA LYS A 206 -5.03 -8.34 25.15
C LYS A 206 -6.11 -7.27 25.36
N ILE A 207 -6.05 -6.14 24.65
CA ILE A 207 -7.06 -5.07 24.71
C ILE A 207 -8.47 -5.62 24.45
N PHE A 208 -8.58 -6.55 23.51
CA PHE A 208 -9.86 -7.04 23.02
C PHE A 208 -10.42 -8.18 23.87
N LYS A 209 -9.63 -8.77 24.78
CA LYS A 209 -10.11 -9.85 25.69
C LYS A 209 -10.87 -10.97 24.97
N GLU A 210 -10.50 -11.23 23.71
CA GLU A 210 -11.10 -12.25 22.86
C GLU A 210 -10.00 -13.08 22.23
N ASN A 211 -10.34 -14.29 21.79
CA ASN A 211 -9.40 -15.19 21.13
C ASN A 211 -9.73 -15.20 19.62
N ASN A 212 -9.27 -14.15 18.92
CA ASN A 212 -9.44 -14.00 17.48
C ASN A 212 -8.11 -14.34 16.78
N PRO A 213 -8.03 -15.42 15.98
CA PRO A 213 -6.79 -15.82 15.30
C PRO A 213 -6.34 -14.82 14.24
N GLU A 214 -7.27 -14.25 13.46
CA GLU A 214 -6.92 -13.30 12.41
C GLU A 214 -6.36 -11.98 12.98
N LEU A 215 -6.91 -11.51 14.10
CA LEU A 215 -6.37 -10.37 14.83
C LEU A 215 -5.01 -10.70 15.45
N PHE A 216 -4.82 -11.91 15.94
CA PHE A 216 -3.55 -12.38 16.46
C PHE A 216 -2.48 -12.35 15.35
N ASP A 217 -2.76 -12.97 14.21
CA ASP A 217 -1.84 -13.02 13.07
C ASP A 217 -1.49 -11.61 12.60
N PHE A 218 -2.48 -10.73 12.44
CA PHE A 218 -2.24 -9.33 12.10
C PHE A 218 -1.26 -8.65 13.05
N ILE A 219 -1.46 -8.75 14.37
CA ILE A 219 -0.61 -8.06 15.36
C ILE A 219 0.81 -8.65 15.42
N PHE A 220 0.93 -9.98 15.33
CA PHE A 220 2.21 -10.66 15.52
C PHE A 220 3.07 -10.72 14.27
N PHE A 221 2.47 -10.70 13.08
CA PHE A 221 3.19 -10.64 11.80
C PHE A 221 3.30 -9.24 11.20
N CYS A 222 2.60 -8.24 11.78
CA CYS A 222 2.78 -6.86 11.38
C CYS A 222 4.25 -6.44 11.50
N GLN A 223 4.75 -5.83 10.42
CA GLN A 223 6.12 -5.34 10.29
C GLN A 223 6.25 -3.95 10.93
N LEU A 224 5.95 -3.87 12.23
CA LEU A 224 6.19 -2.68 13.03
C LEU A 224 7.58 -2.75 13.64
N TYR A 225 8.51 -1.98 13.06
CA TYR A 225 9.86 -1.67 13.57
C TYR A 225 10.56 -2.81 14.33
N ASP A 226 11.22 -3.71 13.61
CA ASP A 226 12.46 -4.32 14.11
C ASP A 226 13.60 -3.31 13.88
N ASN A 227 13.62 -2.24 14.67
CA ASN A 227 14.74 -1.30 14.81
C ASN A 227 14.89 -0.89 16.28
#